data_AF-A0A7C1T4N5-F1
#
_entry.id   AF-A0A7C1T4N5-F1
#
_cell.length_a   1.000
_cell.length_b   1.000
_cell.length_c   1.000
_cell.angle_alpha   90.00
_cell.angle_beta   90.00
_cell.angle_gamma   90.00
#
_symmetry.space_group_name_H-M   'P 1'
#
loop_
_entity.id
_entity.type
_entity.pdbx_description
1 polymer ?
#
loop_
_entity_poly.entity_id
_entity_poly.type
_entity_poly.pdbx_seq_one_letter_code
_entity_poly.pdbx_strand_id
1 'polypeptide(L)'
;MRNGWTTGACATAATKAAFTALLTRNFPDPVSITLPKGETPAFALAREGFHGESAFAGIVKDAGDDPDVTHGATVIATVTRLPPGSGIRFVAGDGVGTVTKAGLPIAVGEPAINPV
;
A
#
# COMPACT_ATOMS: atom_id res chain seq x y z
N MET A 1 24.23 8.35 3.71
CA MET A 1 23.33 7.68 2.77
C MET A 1 21.90 7.85 3.29
N ARG A 2 20.96 8.32 2.45
CA ARG A 2 19.55 8.44 2.79
C ARG A 2 18.85 7.09 2.65
N ASN A 3 18.09 6.71 3.67
CA ASN A 3 17.24 5.54 3.61
C ASN A 3 16.00 5.82 2.76
N GLY A 4 15.63 4.85 1.93
CA GLY A 4 14.36 4.82 1.23
C GLY A 4 13.28 4.02 1.96
N TRP A 5 12.13 3.95 1.32
CA TRP A 5 10.97 3.19 1.77
C TRP A 5 10.71 2.01 0.85
N THR A 6 10.35 0.87 1.45
CA THR A 6 9.95 -0.31 0.68
C THR A 6 8.59 -0.08 0.03
N THR A 7 8.29 -0.83 -1.02
CA THR A 7 6.95 -0.86 -1.64
C THR A 7 5.88 -1.25 -0.61
N GLY A 8 6.19 -2.16 0.32
CA GLY A 8 5.29 -2.56 1.39
C GLY A 8 4.99 -1.43 2.39
N ALA A 9 5.98 -0.59 2.74
CA ALA A 9 5.75 0.58 3.58
C ALA A 9 4.82 1.59 2.87
N CYS A 10 5.08 1.86 1.59
CA CYS A 10 4.24 2.75 0.78
C CYS A 10 2.80 2.22 0.66
N ALA A 11 2.63 0.91 0.39
CA ALA A 11 1.32 0.27 0.32
C ALA A 11 0.56 0.31 1.65
N THR A 12 1.27 0.10 2.77
CA THR A 12 0.69 0.20 4.12
C THR A 12 0.21 1.62 4.42
N ALA A 13 1.03 2.63 4.11
CA ALA A 13 0.68 4.04 4.28
C ALA A 13 -0.54 4.43 3.43
N ALA A 14 -0.53 4.09 2.15
CA ALA A 14 -1.67 4.30 1.25
C ALA A 14 -2.95 3.62 1.78
N THR A 15 -2.85 2.36 2.19
CA THR A 15 -3.99 1.59 2.73
C THR A 15 -4.54 2.23 4.00
N LYS A 16 -3.67 2.68 4.91
CA LYS A 16 -4.08 3.37 6.13
C LYS A 16 -4.83 4.67 5.81
N ALA A 17 -4.30 5.50 4.91
CA ALA A 17 -4.94 6.76 4.53
C ALA A 17 -6.31 6.55 3.88
N ALA A 18 -6.39 5.62 2.92
CA ALA A 18 -7.64 5.26 2.25
C ALA A 18 -8.67 4.68 3.23
N PHE A 19 -8.26 3.77 4.13
CA PHE A 19 -9.16 3.21 5.13
C PHE A 19 -9.65 4.28 6.11
N THR A 20 -8.78 5.18 6.59
CA THR A 20 -9.21 6.31 7.41
C THR A 20 -10.26 7.15 6.69
N ALA A 21 -10.01 7.54 5.44
CA ALA A 21 -10.96 8.33 4.66
C ALA A 21 -12.28 7.58 4.39
N LEU A 22 -12.25 6.26 4.21
CA LEU A 22 -13.45 5.44 4.08
C LEU A 22 -14.34 5.47 5.34
N LEU A 23 -13.75 5.65 6.52
CA LEU A 23 -14.46 5.76 7.78
C LEU A 23 -14.91 7.19 8.09
N THR A 24 -14.05 8.17 7.83
CA THR A 24 -14.20 9.54 8.34
C THR A 24 -14.52 10.57 7.27
N ARG A 25 -14.42 10.18 6.00
CA ARG A 25 -14.42 11.07 4.82
C ARG A 25 -13.26 12.09 4.78
N ASN A 26 -12.23 11.89 5.61
CA ASN A 26 -11.03 12.74 5.63
C ASN A 26 -9.76 11.92 5.43
N PHE A 27 -8.89 12.35 4.51
CA PHE A 27 -7.58 11.75 4.28
C PHE A 27 -6.55 12.30 5.27
N PRO A 28 -5.81 11.45 5.99
CA PRO A 28 -4.66 11.91 6.75
C PRO A 28 -3.49 12.17 5.79
N ASP A 29 -3.08 13.43 5.69
CA ASP A 29 -1.91 13.84 4.91
C ASP A 29 -1.04 14.82 5.72
N PRO A 30 0.19 14.44 6.11
CA PRO A 30 0.81 13.14 5.87
C PRO A 30 0.21 12.02 6.75
N VAL A 31 0.29 10.78 6.28
CA VAL A 31 -0.11 9.58 7.04
C VAL A 31 1.11 8.93 7.70
N SER A 32 1.04 8.67 9.01
CA SER A 32 2.08 7.92 9.71
C SER A 32 1.76 6.44 9.82
N ILE A 33 2.76 5.56 9.69
CA ILE A 33 2.64 4.11 9.95
C ILE A 33 3.75 3.63 10.87
N THR A 34 3.53 2.53 11.58
CA THR A 34 4.58 1.86 12.35
C THR A 34 5.24 0.81 11.49
N LEU A 35 6.55 0.91 11.28
CA LEU A 35 7.34 -0.10 10.58
C LEU A 35 7.65 -1.30 11.48
N PRO A 36 8.04 -2.47 10.94
CA PRO A 36 8.35 -3.65 11.74
C PRO A 36 9.43 -3.44 12.81
N LYS A 37 10.33 -2.46 12.62
CA LYS A 37 11.37 -2.08 13.58
C LYS A 37 10.92 -1.05 14.63
N GLY A 38 9.64 -0.65 14.63
CA GLY A 38 9.05 0.28 15.59
C GLY A 38 9.11 1.75 15.20
N GLU A 39 9.84 2.11 14.14
CA GLU A 39 9.88 3.49 13.61
C GLU A 39 8.50 3.94 13.10
N THR A 40 8.19 5.23 13.25
CA THR A 40 6.88 5.82 12.89
C THR A 40 6.97 6.96 11.85
N PRO A 41 7.52 6.70 10.65
CA PRO A 41 7.62 7.73 9.61
C PRO A 41 6.26 8.19 9.10
N ALA A 42 6.23 9.41 8.56
CA ALA A 42 5.07 10.02 7.92
C ALA A 42 5.27 10.12 6.41
N PHE A 43 4.22 9.80 5.64
CA PHE A 43 4.23 9.75 4.19
C PHE A 43 3.23 10.76 3.63
N ALA A 44 3.69 11.63 2.73
CA ALA A 44 2.81 12.55 2.02
C ALA A 44 1.97 11.79 0.98
N LEU A 45 0.69 12.14 0.88
CA LEU A 45 -0.17 11.60 -0.17
C LEU A 45 0.18 12.25 -1.51
N ALA A 46 0.40 11.42 -2.52
CA ALA A 46 0.60 11.87 -3.90
C ALA A 46 -0.71 11.89 -4.68
N ARG A 47 -1.68 11.06 -4.26
CA ARG A 47 -3.02 10.94 -4.85
C ARG A 47 -3.99 10.50 -3.77
N GLU A 48 -5.22 10.96 -3.84
CA GLU A 48 -6.29 10.51 -2.98
C GLU A 48 -7.65 10.79 -3.60
N GLY A 49 -8.68 10.10 -3.13
CA GLY A 49 -10.05 10.36 -3.55
C GLY A 49 -10.99 9.19 -3.31
N PHE A 50 -12.20 9.33 -3.84
CA PHE A 50 -13.23 8.31 -3.76
C PHE A 50 -13.62 7.82 -5.14
N HIS A 51 -13.88 6.52 -5.25
CA HIS A 51 -14.55 5.89 -6.39
C HIS A 51 -15.82 5.21 -5.87
N GLY A 52 -16.95 5.91 -5.97
CA GLY A 52 -18.21 5.49 -5.35
C GLY A 52 -18.04 5.29 -3.83
N GLU A 53 -18.35 4.08 -3.36
CA GLU A 53 -18.21 3.70 -1.94
C GLU A 53 -16.80 3.20 -1.56
N SER A 54 -15.81 3.39 -2.43
CA SER A 54 -14.42 3.06 -2.16
C SER A 54 -13.58 4.32 -1.99
N ALA A 55 -12.59 4.27 -1.12
CA ALA A 55 -11.57 5.31 -0.99
C ALA A 55 -10.25 4.80 -1.56
N PHE A 56 -9.45 5.67 -2.16
CA PHE A 56 -8.09 5.33 -2.58
C PHE A 56 -7.10 6.39 -2.12
N ALA A 57 -5.85 5.98 -1.92
CA ALA A 57 -4.73 6.87 -1.68
C ALA A 57 -3.47 6.30 -2.34
N GLY A 58 -2.51 7.17 -2.65
CA GLY A 58 -1.27 6.82 -3.33
C GLY A 58 -0.05 7.49 -2.70
N ILE A 59 1.05 6.75 -2.61
CA ILE A 59 2.34 7.21 -2.09
C ILE A 59 3.40 7.04 -3.18
N VAL A 60 4.20 8.06 -3.44
CA VAL A 60 5.38 7.94 -4.30
C VAL A 60 6.50 7.27 -3.50
N LYS A 61 7.05 6.18 -4.02
CA LYS A 61 8.14 5.45 -3.40
C LYS A 61 9.47 6.20 -3.56
N ASP A 62 9.92 6.85 -2.50
CA ASP A 62 11.29 7.34 -2.38
C ASP A 62 12.22 6.18 -1.96
N ALA A 63 13.23 5.87 -2.77
CA ALA A 63 14.19 4.79 -2.51
C ALA A 63 15.47 5.30 -1.83
N GLY A 64 15.56 6.61 -1.57
CA GLY A 64 16.78 7.23 -1.07
C GLY A 64 17.91 7.05 -2.09
N ASP A 65 19.06 6.60 -1.60
CA ASP A 65 20.25 6.39 -2.45
C ASP A 65 20.35 4.95 -3.02
N ASP A 66 19.35 4.09 -2.79
CA ASP A 66 19.33 2.71 -3.29
C ASP A 66 18.95 2.68 -4.79
N PRO A 67 19.75 2.03 -5.67
CA PRO A 67 19.41 1.86 -7.08
C PRO A 67 18.27 0.84 -7.25
N ASP A 68 17.06 1.27 -6.89
CA ASP A 68 15.84 0.49 -6.93
C ASP A 68 15.00 0.86 -8.16
N VAL A 69 14.67 -0.13 -8.99
CA VAL A 69 13.89 0.05 -10.23
C VAL A 69 12.47 0.55 -10.01
N THR A 70 11.95 0.46 -8.79
CA THR A 70 10.63 0.95 -8.38
C THR A 70 10.69 2.33 -7.72
N HIS A 71 11.86 2.98 -7.67
CA HIS A 71 11.96 4.38 -7.25
C HIS A 71 11.06 5.29 -8.10
N GLY A 72 10.35 6.21 -7.45
CA GLY A 72 9.41 7.12 -8.10
C GLY A 72 8.07 6.47 -8.50
N ALA A 73 7.92 5.15 -8.36
CA ALA A 73 6.64 4.49 -8.61
C ALA A 73 5.59 4.99 -7.61
N THR A 74 4.39 5.28 -8.11
CA THR A 74 3.25 5.61 -7.24
C THR A 74 2.53 4.33 -6.85
N VAL A 75 2.59 3.98 -5.57
CA VAL A 75 1.91 2.82 -4.99
C VAL A 75 0.53 3.27 -4.54
N ILE A 76 -0.52 2.75 -5.18
CA ILE A 76 -1.91 3.12 -4.90
C ILE A 76 -2.64 1.95 -4.23
N ALA A 77 -3.37 2.25 -3.16
CA ALA A 77 -4.26 1.30 -2.51
C ALA A 77 -5.70 1.83 -2.56
N THR A 78 -6.62 0.98 -3.02
CA THR A 78 -8.06 1.22 -2.97
C THR A 78 -8.68 0.33 -1.90
N VAL A 79 -9.51 0.90 -1.03
CA VAL A 79 -10.17 0.22 0.07
C VAL A 79 -11.68 0.33 -0.10
N THR A 80 -12.34 -0.82 -0.07
CA THR A 80 -13.78 -0.97 -0.24
C THR A 80 -14.35 -1.81 0.89
N ARG A 81 -15.52 -1.45 1.40
CA ARG A 81 -16.22 -2.28 2.39
C ARG A 81 -16.78 -3.53 1.73
N LEU A 82 -16.54 -4.67 2.35
CA LEU A 82 -17.16 -5.94 2.00
C LEU A 82 -18.31 -6.27 2.98
N PRO A 83 -19.25 -7.16 2.60
CA PRO A 83 -20.28 -7.63 3.52
C PRO A 83 -19.68 -8.21 4.82
N PRO A 84 -20.36 -8.09 5.97
CA PRO A 84 -19.93 -8.71 7.22
C PRO A 84 -19.63 -10.20 7.05
N GLY A 85 -18.54 -10.67 7.66
CA GLY A 85 -18.07 -12.06 7.54
C GLY A 85 -17.14 -12.34 6.36
N SER A 86 -16.90 -11.37 5.46
CA SER A 86 -16.00 -11.57 4.29
C SER A 86 -14.51 -11.61 4.62
N GLY A 87 -14.11 -11.24 5.84
CA GLY A 87 -12.70 -11.09 6.22
C GLY A 87 -11.98 -9.96 5.47
N ILE A 88 -10.65 -10.02 5.44
CA ILE A 88 -9.79 -9.11 4.67
C ILE A 88 -9.37 -9.83 3.39
N ARG A 89 -9.51 -9.17 2.25
CA ARG A 89 -9.10 -9.69 0.94
C ARG A 89 -8.13 -8.71 0.29
N PHE A 90 -6.98 -9.22 -0.12
CA PHE A 90 -6.03 -8.49 -0.95
C PHE A 90 -6.29 -8.85 -2.41
N VAL A 91 -6.37 -7.84 -3.27
CA VAL A 91 -6.58 -8.00 -4.70
C VAL A 91 -5.48 -7.25 -5.43
N ALA A 92 -4.87 -7.89 -6.43
CA ALA A 92 -3.89 -7.24 -7.28
C ALA A 92 -4.58 -6.11 -8.08
N GLY A 93 -4.08 -4.89 -7.92
CA GLY A 93 -4.38 -3.79 -8.83
C GLY A 93 -3.40 -3.77 -10.01
N ASP A 94 -3.59 -2.82 -10.92
CA ASP A 94 -2.66 -2.60 -12.04
C ASP A 94 -1.23 -2.38 -11.53
N GLY A 95 -0.27 -3.08 -12.15
CA GLY A 95 1.14 -3.04 -11.77
C GLY A 95 1.54 -4.01 -10.64
N VAL A 96 0.59 -4.66 -9.96
CA VAL A 96 0.89 -5.74 -9.00
C VAL A 96 0.97 -7.07 -9.74
N GLY A 97 2.12 -7.72 -9.68
CA GLY A 97 2.32 -9.02 -10.33
C GLY A 97 1.50 -10.15 -9.69
N THR A 98 1.36 -11.24 -10.43
CA THR A 98 0.79 -12.51 -9.94
C THR A 98 1.91 -13.53 -9.78
N VAL A 99 1.88 -14.35 -8.74
CA VAL A 99 2.86 -15.41 -8.55
C VAL A 99 2.64 -16.50 -9.60
N THR A 100 3.62 -16.71 -10.49
CA THR A 100 3.53 -17.67 -11.60
C THR A 100 4.32 -18.96 -11.38
N LYS A 101 5.20 -19.02 -10.37
CA LYS A 101 6.07 -20.17 -10.09
C LYS A 101 6.06 -20.47 -8.59
N ALA A 102 6.22 -21.75 -8.25
CA ALA A 102 6.42 -22.18 -6.87
C ALA A 102 7.77 -21.66 -6.32
N GLY A 103 7.87 -21.58 -4.99
CA GLY A 103 9.09 -21.18 -4.28
C GLY A 103 9.01 -19.82 -3.57
N LEU A 104 7.91 -19.09 -3.72
CA LEU A 104 7.61 -17.92 -2.89
C LEU A 104 6.75 -18.33 -1.67
N PRO A 105 6.74 -17.53 -0.59
CA PRO A 105 5.83 -17.71 0.54
C PRO A 105 4.34 -17.59 0.18
N ILE A 106 4.04 -17.09 -1.02
CA ILE A 106 2.72 -16.88 -1.57
C ILE A 106 2.44 -17.97 -2.62
N ALA A 107 1.22 -18.50 -2.65
CA ALA A 107 0.81 -19.54 -3.58
C ALA A 107 0.78 -19.05 -5.05
N VAL A 108 0.93 -19.98 -6.00
CA VAL A 108 0.77 -19.68 -7.43
C VAL A 108 -0.67 -19.23 -7.72
N GLY A 109 -0.81 -18.14 -8.47
CA GLY A 109 -2.10 -17.52 -8.80
C GLY A 109 -2.50 -16.36 -7.86
N GLU A 110 -1.83 -16.21 -6.72
CA GLU A 110 -2.11 -15.13 -5.78
C GLU A 110 -1.36 -13.82 -6.16
N PRO A 111 -1.83 -12.66 -5.68
CA PRO A 111 -1.11 -11.39 -5.80
C PRO A 111 0.30 -11.48 -5.19
N ALA A 112 1.31 -10.95 -5.87
CA ALA A 112 2.70 -10.92 -5.40
C ALA A 112 2.92 -9.86 -4.30
N ILE A 113 2.20 -10.01 -3.18
CA ILE A 113 2.24 -9.16 -2.00
C ILE A 113 2.75 -10.00 -0.82
N ASN A 114 4.01 -9.82 -0.46
CA ASN A 114 4.66 -10.67 0.54
C ASN A 114 4.02 -10.54 1.94
N PRO A 115 3.83 -11.67 2.66
CA PRO A 115 3.50 -11.62 4.09
C PRO A 115 4.68 -11.01 4.87
N VAL A 116 4.38 -10.46 6.05
CA VAL A 116 5.37 -9.86 6.97
C VAL A 116 5.73 -10.84 8.07
#